data_AF-A0A345NWF3-F1
#
_entry.id   AF-A0A345NWF3-F1
#
_cell.length_a   1.000
_cell.length_b   1.000
_cell.length_c   1.000
_cell.angle_alpha   90.00
_cell.angle_beta   90.00
_cell.angle_gamma   90.00
#
_symmetry.space_group_name_H-M   'P 1'
#
loop_
_entity.id
_entity.type
_entity.pdbx_description
1 polymer ?
#
loop_
_entity_poly.entity_id
_entity_poly.type
_entity_poly.pdbx_seq_one_letter_code
_entity_poly.pdbx_strand_id
1 'polypeptide(L)'
;MKYNRNFNEEATVMYGLYSVKLLFESNYHPDSIAERVLEERIVIVRAKHFTEIESLIKKKFPPDRYKNAEGGITTSTLVGILDIFELVDNIEKSLEFAEVYSRHLLVDKDIRTDEAIKLYSLNA
;
A
#
# COMPACT_ATOMS: atom_id res chain seq x y z
N MET A 1 18.79 9.43 45.20
CA MET A 1 18.96 10.11 43.89
C MET A 1 17.79 9.70 43.02
N LYS A 2 16.75 10.54 42.92
CA LYS A 2 15.53 10.25 42.15
C LYS A 2 15.75 10.78 40.73
N TYR A 3 15.88 9.89 39.75
CA TYR A 3 15.86 10.28 38.34
C TYR A 3 14.42 10.65 37.97
N ASN A 4 14.11 11.95 37.98
CA ASN A 4 12.95 12.48 37.28
C ASN A 4 13.26 12.41 35.78
N ARG A 5 12.86 11.31 35.14
CA ARG A 5 12.61 11.33 33.69
C ARG A 5 11.22 11.91 33.51
N ASN A 6 11.17 13.23 33.32
CA ASN A 6 10.04 13.87 32.66
C ASN A 6 10.04 13.34 31.22
N PHE A 7 9.40 12.20 30.99
CA PHE A 7 8.86 11.92 29.67
C PHE A 7 7.77 12.96 29.48
N ASN A 8 8.08 14.03 28.74
CA ASN A 8 7.04 14.78 28.08
C ASN A 8 6.30 13.77 27.23
N GLU A 9 5.10 13.37 27.68
CA GLU A 9 4.04 12.87 26.84
C GLU A 9 3.69 13.99 25.85
N GLU A 10 4.56 14.25 24.87
CA GLU A 10 4.06 14.63 23.57
C GLU A 10 3.30 13.40 23.10
N ALA A 11 2.00 13.40 23.38
CA ALA A 11 1.05 12.50 22.76
C ALA A 11 1.40 12.53 21.27
N THR A 12 1.99 11.43 20.77
CA THR A 12 2.29 11.24 19.37
C THR A 12 1.00 11.62 18.65
N VAL A 13 1.01 12.77 17.98
CA VAL A 13 -0.14 13.20 17.21
C VAL A 13 -0.19 12.22 16.06
N MET A 14 -0.96 11.14 16.23
CA MET A 14 -1.35 10.23 15.17
C MET A 14 -1.93 11.11 14.08
N TYR A 15 -1.20 11.29 12.98
CA TYR A 15 -1.54 12.27 11.95
C TYR A 15 -2.82 11.90 11.17
N GLY A 16 -3.46 10.77 11.54
CA GLY A 16 -4.62 10.21 10.86
C GLY A 16 -4.29 9.85 9.43
N LEU A 17 -3.03 9.48 9.16
CA LEU A 17 -2.53 9.09 7.85
C LEU A 17 -2.23 7.60 7.85
N TYR A 18 -2.71 6.93 6.81
CA TYR A 18 -2.60 5.49 6.68
C TYR A 18 -2.10 5.15 5.28
N SER A 19 -1.19 4.18 5.20
CA SER A 19 -0.75 3.54 3.97
C SER A 19 -1.59 2.29 3.80
N VAL A 20 -2.35 2.25 2.72
CA VAL A 20 -3.30 1.16 2.47
C VAL A 20 -2.83 0.39 1.25
N LYS A 21 -2.53 -0.90 1.45
CA LYS A 21 -2.18 -1.83 0.38
C LYS A 21 -3.47 -2.43 -0.19
N LEU A 22 -3.68 -2.24 -1.48
CA LEU A 22 -4.86 -2.63 -2.23
C LEU A 22 -4.49 -3.67 -3.28
N LEU A 23 -5.41 -4.58 -3.58
CA LEU A 23 -5.32 -5.50 -4.71
C LEU A 23 -6.41 -5.17 -5.73
N PHE A 24 -5.99 -4.94 -6.97
CA PHE A 24 -6.86 -4.75 -8.11
C PHE A 24 -6.78 -5.98 -9.03
N GLU A 25 -7.90 -6.29 -9.65
CA GLU A 25 -7.97 -7.26 -10.74
C GLU A 25 -8.42 -6.54 -12.00
N SER A 26 -7.68 -6.76 -13.08
CA SER A 26 -8.03 -6.27 -14.41
C SER A 26 -8.37 -7.44 -15.32
N ASN A 27 -9.54 -7.37 -15.94
CA ASN A 27 -10.01 -8.35 -16.92
C ASN A 27 -10.11 -7.70 -18.29
N TYR A 28 -9.51 -8.34 -19.28
CA TYR A 28 -9.53 -7.93 -20.68
C TYR A 28 -10.72 -8.56 -21.43
N HIS A 29 -11.43 -7.76 -22.21
CA HIS A 29 -12.46 -8.23 -23.15
C HIS A 29 -12.11 -7.76 -24.57
N PRO A 30 -11.50 -8.63 -25.39
CA PRO A 30 -12.19 -9.27 -26.53
C PRO A 30 -11.61 -10.64 -26.98
N ASP A 31 -12.48 -11.58 -27.34
CA ASP A 31 -12.27 -12.75 -28.24
C ASP A 31 -11.04 -13.69 -28.10
N SER A 32 -10.20 -13.54 -27.09
CA SER A 32 -9.13 -14.48 -26.77
C SER A 32 -8.91 -14.55 -25.26
N ILE A 33 -8.33 -15.65 -24.80
CA ILE A 33 -8.16 -16.07 -23.40
C ILE A 33 -7.91 -14.85 -22.50
N ALA A 34 -8.89 -14.53 -21.65
CA ALA A 34 -8.80 -13.38 -20.75
C ALA A 34 -7.61 -13.57 -19.81
N GLU A 35 -6.53 -12.82 -20.05
CA GLU A 35 -5.43 -12.75 -19.10
C GLU A 35 -5.90 -11.94 -17.89
N ARG A 36 -6.16 -12.65 -16.80
CA ARG A 36 -6.45 -12.07 -15.50
C ARG A 36 -5.16 -11.45 -14.96
N VAL A 37 -5.15 -10.13 -14.82
CA VAL A 37 -4.00 -9.41 -14.25
C VAL A 37 -4.32 -8.95 -12.84
N LEU A 38 -3.43 -9.25 -11.89
CA LEU A 38 -3.50 -8.76 -10.52
C LEU A 38 -2.48 -7.64 -10.33
N GLU A 39 -2.90 -6.56 -9.66
CA GLU A 39 -2.05 -5.40 -9.41
C GLU A 39 -2.15 -4.99 -7.94
N GLU A 40 -1.01 -4.90 -7.26
CA GLU A 40 -0.94 -4.32 -5.92
C GLU A 40 -0.68 -2.82 -6.02
N ARG A 41 -1.49 -2.02 -5.30
CA ARG A 41 -1.30 -0.57 -5.19
C ARG A 41 -1.19 -0.16 -3.73
N ILE A 42 -0.30 0.78 -3.43
CA ILE A 42 -0.24 1.41 -2.11
C ILE A 42 -0.74 2.85 -2.26
N VAL A 43 -1.71 3.23 -1.43
CA VAL A 43 -2.28 4.58 -1.42
C VAL A 43 -2.23 5.17 -0.02
N ILE A 44 -2.04 6.49 0.06
CA ILE A 44 -2.13 7.21 1.34
C ILE A 44 -3.56 7.69 1.54
N VAL A 45 -4.14 7.33 2.68
CA VAL A 45 -5.49 7.70 3.11
C VAL A 45 -5.40 8.53 4.37
N ARG A 46 -6.10 9.66 4.37
CA ARG A 46 -6.36 10.41 5.59
C ARG A 46 -7.71 9.99 6.17
N ALA A 47 -7.72 9.53 7.41
CA ALA A 47 -8.92 9.13 8.14
C ALA A 47 -8.80 9.52 9.63
N LYS A 48 -9.92 9.82 10.28
CA LYS A 48 -9.89 10.12 11.72
C LYS A 48 -9.69 8.85 12.53
N HIS A 49 -10.26 7.75 12.05
CA HIS A 49 -10.20 6.45 12.68
C HIS A 49 -9.93 5.37 11.64
N PHE A 50 -9.16 4.35 12.05
CA PHE A 50 -8.86 3.19 11.22
C PHE A 50 -10.11 2.53 10.62
N THR A 51 -11.21 2.50 11.38
CA THR A 51 -12.50 1.92 10.97
C THR A 51 -13.16 2.62 9.78
N GLU A 52 -12.77 3.86 9.46
CA GLU A 52 -13.32 4.62 8.34
C GLU A 52 -12.67 4.26 7.00
N ILE A 53 -11.44 3.71 7.02
CA ILE A 53 -10.58 3.54 5.84
C ILE A 53 -11.24 2.66 4.79
N GLU A 54 -11.82 1.53 5.19
CA GLU A 54 -12.48 0.62 4.26
C GLU A 54 -13.61 1.31 3.48
N SER A 55 -14.40 2.14 4.17
CA SER A 55 -15.50 2.87 3.54
C SER A 55 -15.00 3.93 2.55
N LEU A 56 -13.90 4.61 2.88
CA LEU A 56 -13.26 5.60 2.01
C LEU A 56 -12.69 4.96 0.75
N ILE A 57 -11.98 3.84 0.90
CA ILE A 57 -11.40 3.08 -0.20
C ILE A 57 -12.49 2.57 -1.16
N LYS A 58 -13.53 1.91 -0.65
CA LYS A 58 -14.62 1.38 -1.47
C LYS A 58 -15.35 2.48 -2.25
N LYS A 59 -15.55 3.65 -1.63
CA LYS A 59 -16.16 4.81 -2.28
C LYS A 59 -15.26 5.41 -3.36
N LYS A 60 -13.94 5.43 -3.14
CA LYS A 60 -12.97 6.05 -4.05
C LYS A 60 -12.68 5.19 -5.28
N PHE A 61 -12.71 3.86 -5.14
CA PHE A 61 -12.33 2.91 -6.19
C PHE A 61 -13.51 2.01 -6.60
N PRO A 62 -14.56 2.56 -7.22
CA PRO A 62 -15.56 1.74 -7.90
C PRO A 62 -14.92 1.00 -9.09
N PRO A 63 -15.57 -0.05 -9.63
CA PRO A 63 -15.12 -0.70 -10.85
C PRO A 63 -15.00 0.33 -11.99
N ASP A 64 -13.85 0.34 -12.65
CA ASP A 64 -13.52 1.29 -13.71
C ASP A 64 -13.34 0.56 -15.05
N ARG A 65 -13.78 1.19 -16.13
CA ARG A 65 -13.71 0.65 -17.49
C ARG A 65 -12.99 1.64 -18.39
N TYR A 66 -11.89 1.20 -18.97
CA TYR A 66 -11.08 2.03 -19.86
C TYR A 66 -10.65 1.26 -21.10
N LYS A 67 -10.37 2.02 -22.17
CA LYS A 67 -9.78 1.49 -23.39
C LYS A 67 -8.28 1.32 -23.17
N ASN A 68 -7.77 0.12 -23.34
CA ASN A 68 -6.33 -0.14 -23.17
C ASN A 68 -5.54 0.21 -24.44
N ALA A 69 -4.21 0.08 -24.36
CA ALA A 69 -3.29 0.41 -25.46
C ALA A 69 -3.52 -0.44 -26.72
N GLU A 70 -4.07 -1.65 -26.58
CA GLU A 70 -4.40 -2.57 -27.68
C GLU A 70 -5.77 -2.28 -28.29
N GLY A 71 -6.52 -1.33 -27.72
CA GLY A 71 -7.81 -0.88 -28.23
C GLY A 71 -9.01 -1.68 -27.72
N GLY A 72 -8.81 -2.71 -26.89
CA GLY A 72 -9.89 -3.43 -26.20
C GLY A 72 -10.32 -2.74 -24.91
N ILE A 73 -11.40 -3.24 -24.30
CA ILE A 73 -11.95 -2.68 -23.05
C ILE A 73 -11.42 -3.51 -21.88
N THR A 74 -10.77 -2.84 -20.94
CA THR A 74 -10.33 -3.42 -19.68
C THR A 74 -11.26 -2.95 -18.57
N THR A 75 -11.70 -3.89 -17.73
CA THR A 75 -12.41 -3.57 -16.48
C THR A 75 -11.47 -3.81 -15.31
N SER A 76 -11.16 -2.78 -14.54
CA SER A 76 -10.36 -2.87 -13.31
C SER A 76 -11.27 -2.77 -12.10
N THR A 77 -11.11 -3.70 -11.16
CA THR A 77 -11.93 -3.81 -9.96
C THR A 77 -11.05 -3.93 -8.74
N LEU A 78 -11.36 -3.17 -7.69
CA LEU A 78 -10.77 -3.39 -6.38
C LEU A 78 -11.29 -4.73 -5.84
N VAL A 79 -10.39 -5.70 -5.63
CA VAL A 79 -10.76 -7.02 -5.10
C VAL A 79 -10.52 -7.15 -3.60
N GLY A 80 -9.63 -6.33 -3.03
CA GLY A 80 -9.38 -6.37 -1.59
C GLY A 80 -8.47 -5.28 -1.07
N ILE A 81 -8.56 -5.08 0.25
CA ILE A 81 -7.56 -4.38 1.04
C ILE A 81 -6.68 -5.46 1.66
N LEU A 82 -5.40 -5.46 1.30
CA LEU A 82 -4.43 -6.46 1.75
C LEU A 82 -3.85 -6.10 3.12
N ASP A 83 -3.59 -4.81 3.34
CA ASP A 83 -3.02 -4.33 4.60
C ASP A 83 -3.27 -2.83 4.80
N ILE A 84 -3.20 -2.38 6.05
CA ILE A 84 -3.34 -0.98 6.45
C ILE A 84 -2.31 -0.67 7.53
N PHE A 85 -1.41 0.25 7.24
CA PHE A 85 -0.40 0.73 8.17
C PHE A 85 -0.69 2.18 8.55
N GLU A 86 -0.59 2.52 9.81
CA GLU A 86 -0.58 3.92 10.22
C GLU A 86 0.81 4.53 9.97
N LEU A 87 0.86 5.69 9.34
CA LEU A 87 2.12 6.41 9.17
C LEU A 87 2.47 7.13 10.46
N VAL A 88 3.68 6.87 10.94
CA VAL A 88 4.27 7.56 12.10
C VAL A 88 4.83 8.93 11.73
N ASP A 89 5.21 9.13 10.46
CA ASP A 89 5.81 10.36 9.97
C ASP A 89 4.78 11.36 9.46
N ASN A 90 5.07 12.64 9.70
CA ASN A 90 4.32 13.73 9.08
C ASN A 90 4.82 13.95 7.64
N ILE A 91 4.21 13.23 6.70
CA ILE A 91 4.52 13.36 5.27
C ILE A 91 4.34 14.78 4.73
N GLU A 92 3.55 15.64 5.38
CA GLU A 92 3.37 17.04 4.96
C GLU A 92 4.56 17.93 5.33
N LYS A 93 5.38 17.50 6.30
CA LYS A 93 6.56 18.27 6.75
C LYS A 93 7.83 17.88 6.02
N SER A 94 7.93 16.65 5.51
CA SER A 94 9.04 16.19 4.66
C SER A 94 8.57 15.00 3.82
N LEU A 95 8.50 15.22 2.51
CA LEU A 95 8.21 14.16 1.54
C LEU A 95 9.45 13.36 1.16
N GLU A 96 10.64 13.90 1.44
CA GLU A 96 11.92 13.37 0.99
C GLU A 96 12.29 12.03 1.63
N PHE A 97 11.76 11.74 2.83
CA PHE A 97 12.10 10.53 3.60
C PHE A 97 10.89 9.84 4.25
N ALA A 98 9.66 10.14 3.84
CA ALA A 98 8.48 9.51 4.44
C ALA A 98 8.44 8.01 4.14
N GLU A 99 8.53 7.18 5.18
CA GLU A 99 8.40 5.73 5.04
C GLU A 99 6.93 5.37 4.78
N VAL A 100 6.65 4.84 3.58
CA VAL A 100 5.28 4.48 3.14
C VAL A 100 5.02 2.98 3.19
N TYR A 101 6.08 2.17 3.23
CA TYR A 101 6.01 0.71 3.24
C TYR A 101 7.34 0.12 3.71
N SER A 102 7.27 -0.79 4.68
CA SER A 102 8.39 -1.63 5.10
C SER A 102 7.94 -3.08 5.18
N ARG A 103 8.80 -4.00 4.71
CA ARG A 103 8.55 -5.43 4.71
C ARG A 103 9.75 -6.13 5.31
N HIS A 104 9.49 -6.99 6.29
CA HIS A 104 10.48 -7.93 6.77
C HIS A 104 10.65 -9.05 5.74
N LEU A 105 11.89 -9.26 5.28
CA LEU A 105 12.24 -10.41 4.45
C LEU A 105 12.68 -11.55 5.37
N LEU A 106 11.83 -12.55 5.52
CA LEU A 106 12.23 -13.80 6.16
C LEU A 106 12.99 -14.62 5.13
N VAL A 107 14.26 -14.89 5.42
CA VAL A 107 15.13 -15.67 4.54
C VAL A 107 15.50 -16.97 5.24
N ASP A 108 15.04 -18.08 4.69
CA ASP A 108 15.18 -19.41 5.29
C ASP A 108 16.57 -20.04 5.04
N LYS A 109 17.45 -19.34 4.34
CA LYS A 109 18.81 -19.77 3.98
C LYS A 109 19.77 -18.62 4.22
N ASP A 110 21.01 -18.95 4.55
CA ASP A 110 22.10 -17.98 4.58
C ASP A 110 22.41 -17.57 3.13
N ILE A 111 21.86 -16.43 2.69
CA ILE A 111 22.05 -15.89 1.34
C ILE A 111 22.74 -14.54 1.45
N ARG A 112 23.49 -14.19 0.41
CA ARG A 112 24.11 -12.87 0.34
C ARG A 112 23.08 -11.80 0.02
N THR A 113 23.31 -10.58 0.51
CA THR A 113 22.40 -9.44 0.31
C THR A 113 22.10 -9.16 -1.15
N ASP A 114 23.08 -9.28 -2.06
CA ASP A 114 22.89 -9.04 -3.49
C ASP A 114 22.00 -10.10 -4.16
N GLU A 115 22.02 -11.33 -3.66
CA GLU A 115 21.13 -12.40 -4.10
C GLU A 115 19.72 -12.21 -3.54
N ALA A 116 19.60 -11.79 -2.28
CA ALA A 116 18.31 -11.45 -1.66
C ALA A 116 17.59 -10.34 -2.44
N ILE A 117 18.31 -9.28 -2.85
CA ILE A 117 17.73 -8.19 -3.65
C ILE A 117 17.16 -8.73 -4.96
N LYS A 118 17.88 -9.61 -5.67
CA LYS A 118 17.38 -10.19 -6.93
C LYS A 118 16.13 -11.05 -6.74
N LEU A 119 16.08 -11.83 -5.68
CA LEU A 119 14.97 -12.76 -5.42
C LEU A 119 13.69 -12.06 -4.96
N TYR A 120 13.81 -10.99 -4.17
CA TYR A 120 12.68 -10.36 -3.50
C TYR A 120 12.33 -8.96 -4.05
N SER A 121 13.09 -8.44 -5.01
CA SER A 121 12.74 -7.22 -5.72
C SER A 121 11.46 -7.45 -6.54
N LEU A 122 10.55 -6.49 -6.48
CA LEU A 122 9.28 -6.53 -7.21
C LEU A 122 9.44 -6.30 -8.73
N ASN A 123 10.68 -6.10 -9.20
CA ASN A 123 11.03 -5.85 -10.61
C ASN A 123 11.61 -7.09 -11.32
N ALA A 124 11.43 -8.30 -10.77
CA ALA A 124 11.97 -9.53 -11.33
C ALA A 124 11.11 -10.10 -12.47
#